data_AF-A0A0B6TF96-F1
#
_entry.id   AF-A0A0B6TF96-F1
#
_cell.length_a   1.000
_cell.length_b   1.000
_cell.length_c   1.000
_cell.angle_alpha   90.00
_cell.angle_beta   90.00
_cell.angle_gamma   90.00
#
_symmetry.space_group_name_H-M   'P 1'
#
loop_
_entity.id
_entity.type
_entity.pdbx_description
1 polymer ?
#
loop_
_entity_poly.entity_id
_entity_poly.type
_entity_poly.pdbx_seq_one_letter_code
_entity_poly.pdbx_strand_id
1 'polypeptide(L)'
;MRDLHLGTCRLLVVGINPGLWTERVDAPFARPGNRFWPALHAAGITEWPVDAREGLSDEDAAMLARRGLGFTNVVARATAVASELTREEFRTGGAALESAVAEQRAARGGPQIVMVAGIGAYRTAFSRPKARVGRQEHSIGGAETWVVPNPSGLNAHETVDSLARAYAQVYARLTGMPRPAG
;
A
#
# COMPACT_ATOMS: atom_id res chain seq x y z
N MET A 1 -12.95 1.06 -3.91
CA MET A 1 -12.70 -0.28 -3.37
C MET A 1 -12.81 -0.17 -1.88
N ARG A 2 -13.32 -1.19 -1.23
CA ARG A 2 -13.39 -1.25 0.23
C ARG A 2 -12.01 -1.55 0.81
N ASP A 3 -11.81 -1.14 2.06
CA ASP A 3 -10.62 -1.52 2.80
C ASP A 3 -10.59 -3.04 3.03
N LEU A 4 -9.43 -3.65 2.85
CA LEU A 4 -9.22 -5.08 3.04
C LEU A 4 -8.36 -5.31 4.29
N HIS A 5 -8.85 -6.13 5.22
CA HIS A 5 -8.15 -6.54 6.45
C HIS A 5 -7.60 -5.41 7.34
N LEU A 6 -8.11 -4.17 7.23
CA LEU A 6 -7.59 -3.02 7.99
C LEU A 6 -7.50 -3.31 9.50
N GLY A 7 -8.54 -3.96 10.06
CA GLY A 7 -8.60 -4.27 11.49
C GLY A 7 -7.81 -5.51 11.94
N THR A 8 -7.22 -6.29 11.04
CA THR A 8 -6.50 -7.52 11.40
C THR A 8 -5.08 -7.58 10.83
N CYS A 9 -4.70 -6.63 9.97
CA CYS A 9 -3.40 -6.61 9.34
C CYS A 9 -2.28 -6.17 10.29
N ARG A 10 -1.07 -6.63 9.96
CA ARG A 10 0.18 -6.16 10.58
C ARG A 10 0.92 -5.18 9.68
N LEU A 11 0.82 -5.36 8.35
CA LEU A 11 1.29 -4.42 7.33
C LEU A 11 0.10 -3.91 6.53
N LEU A 12 -0.15 -2.60 6.65
CA LEU A 12 -1.17 -1.91 5.86
C LEU A 12 -0.53 -1.30 4.62
N VAL A 13 -0.92 -1.77 3.44
CA VAL A 13 -0.53 -1.20 2.15
C VAL A 13 -1.51 -0.10 1.77
N VAL A 14 -0.99 1.08 1.47
CA VAL A 14 -1.80 2.27 1.19
C VAL A 14 -1.52 2.73 -0.24
N GLY A 15 -2.53 2.60 -1.10
CA GLY A 15 -2.54 3.20 -2.43
C GLY A 15 -2.86 4.70 -2.40
N ILE A 16 -2.81 5.34 -3.56
CA ILE A 16 -3.16 6.77 -3.68
C ILE A 16 -4.68 6.93 -3.59
N ASN A 17 -5.38 6.33 -4.55
CA ASN A 17 -6.81 6.26 -4.68
C ASN A 17 -7.17 5.11 -5.62
N PRO A 18 -8.38 4.56 -5.56
CA PRO A 18 -8.79 3.54 -6.52
C PRO A 18 -8.83 4.12 -7.93
N GLY A 19 -8.22 3.43 -8.89
CA GLY A 19 -8.52 3.68 -10.30
C GLY A 19 -9.93 3.17 -10.62
N LEU A 20 -10.57 3.70 -11.67
CA LEU A 20 -11.92 3.26 -12.09
C LEU A 20 -12.05 1.73 -12.24
N TRP A 21 -10.98 1.04 -12.69
CA TRP A 21 -10.95 -0.42 -12.79
C TRP A 21 -10.91 -1.09 -11.42
N THR A 22 -10.05 -0.63 -10.52
CA THR A 22 -9.94 -1.12 -9.14
C THR A 22 -11.24 -0.92 -8.37
N GLU A 23 -11.96 0.18 -8.63
CA GLU A 23 -13.30 0.38 -8.08
C GLU A 23 -14.28 -0.69 -8.58
N ARG A 24 -14.27 -0.97 -9.88
CA ARG A 24 -15.19 -1.91 -10.53
C ARG A 24 -15.06 -3.34 -10.00
N VAL A 25 -13.82 -3.81 -9.80
CA VAL A 25 -13.56 -5.21 -9.39
C VAL A 25 -13.29 -5.37 -7.89
N ASP A 26 -13.41 -4.26 -7.13
CA ASP A 26 -13.17 -4.19 -5.68
C ASP A 26 -11.85 -4.85 -5.21
N ALA A 27 -10.79 -4.69 -6.01
CA ALA A 27 -9.50 -5.35 -5.76
C ALA A 27 -8.32 -4.37 -5.83
N PRO A 28 -7.41 -4.39 -4.84
CA PRO A 28 -6.32 -3.43 -4.79
C PRO A 28 -5.41 -3.58 -6.00
N PHE A 29 -4.98 -2.45 -6.56
CA PHE A 29 -4.02 -2.41 -7.68
C PHE A 29 -4.41 -3.25 -8.91
N ALA A 30 -5.70 -3.56 -9.11
CA ALA A 30 -6.21 -4.43 -10.17
C ALA A 30 -5.98 -3.97 -11.62
N ARG A 31 -5.68 -2.69 -11.86
CA ARG A 31 -5.60 -2.14 -13.23
C ARG A 31 -4.51 -2.89 -14.03
N PRO A 32 -4.81 -3.37 -15.26
CA PRO A 32 -3.79 -3.94 -16.14
C PRO A 32 -2.58 -3.00 -16.32
N GLY A 33 -1.38 -3.57 -16.25
CA GLY A 33 -0.11 -2.84 -16.30
C GLY A 33 0.32 -2.21 -14.97
N ASN A 34 -0.47 -2.31 -13.90
CA ASN A 34 0.03 -2.03 -12.55
C ASN A 34 0.97 -3.17 -12.12
N ARG A 35 2.16 -2.81 -11.63
CA ARG A 35 3.23 -3.77 -11.30
C ARG A 35 3.21 -4.22 -9.84
N PHE A 36 2.21 -3.81 -9.06
CA PHE A 36 2.13 -4.12 -7.64
C PHE A 36 2.16 -5.63 -7.37
N TRP A 37 1.22 -6.39 -7.95
CA TRP A 37 1.11 -7.83 -7.70
C TRP A 37 2.33 -8.63 -8.18
N PRO A 38 2.85 -8.42 -9.41
CA PRO A 38 4.11 -9.04 -9.82
C PRO A 38 5.27 -8.73 -8.88
N ALA A 39 5.41 -7.47 -8.43
CA ALA A 39 6.48 -7.07 -7.52
C ALA A 39 6.30 -7.63 -6.10
N LEU A 40 5.06 -7.76 -5.62
CA LEU A 40 4.74 -8.36 -4.32
C LEU A 40 5.11 -9.85 -4.31
N HIS A 41 4.84 -10.56 -5.40
CA HIS A 41 5.26 -11.95 -5.55
C HIS A 41 6.78 -12.08 -5.71
N ALA A 42 7.42 -11.27 -6.56
CA ALA A 42 8.87 -11.27 -6.73
C ALA A 42 9.63 -10.89 -5.43
N ALA A 43 8.98 -10.16 -4.52
CA ALA A 43 9.50 -9.87 -3.18
C ALA A 43 9.41 -11.07 -2.21
N GLY A 44 8.80 -12.20 -2.62
CA GLY A 44 8.57 -13.38 -1.80
C GLY A 44 7.47 -13.21 -0.74
N ILE A 45 6.61 -12.20 -0.88
CA ILE A 45 5.58 -11.87 0.12
C ILE A 45 4.33 -12.72 -0.08
N THR A 46 3.95 -12.99 -1.33
CA THR A 46 2.85 -13.91 -1.66
C THR A 46 3.39 -15.29 -2.02
N GLU A 47 2.65 -16.32 -1.62
CA GLU A 47 3.01 -17.73 -1.88
C GLU A 47 2.94 -18.08 -3.37
N TRP A 48 2.01 -17.47 -4.09
CA TRP A 48 1.84 -17.57 -5.54
C TRP A 48 1.58 -16.19 -6.17
N PRO A 49 1.68 -16.06 -7.50
CA PRO A 49 1.26 -14.85 -8.20
C PRO A 49 -0.24 -14.60 -8.01
N VAL A 50 -0.60 -13.40 -7.56
CA VAL A 50 -2.01 -12.95 -7.45
C VAL A 50 -2.42 -12.24 -8.73
N ASP A 51 -3.55 -12.62 -9.32
CA ASP A 51 -4.17 -11.92 -10.43
C ASP A 51 -5.45 -11.23 -9.98
N ALA A 52 -5.34 -9.95 -9.64
CA ALA A 52 -6.47 -9.17 -9.14
C ALA A 52 -7.32 -8.52 -10.24
N ARG A 53 -7.10 -8.83 -11.53
CA ARG A 53 -7.74 -8.14 -12.66
C ARG A 53 -9.27 -8.24 -12.63
N GLU A 54 -9.80 -9.33 -12.10
CA GLU A 54 -11.24 -9.61 -12.00
C GLU A 54 -11.75 -9.65 -10.55
N GLY A 55 -10.94 -9.23 -9.58
CA GLY A 55 -11.21 -9.43 -8.15
C GLY A 55 -10.13 -10.27 -7.49
N LEU A 56 -10.16 -10.37 -6.17
CA LEU A 56 -9.37 -11.37 -5.45
C LEU A 56 -10.19 -12.65 -5.32
N SER A 57 -9.56 -13.81 -5.54
CA SER A 57 -10.16 -15.09 -5.15
C SER A 57 -10.22 -15.22 -3.62
N ASP A 58 -11.07 -16.11 -3.11
CA ASP A 58 -11.11 -16.41 -1.67
C ASP A 58 -9.77 -16.95 -1.16
N GLU A 59 -9.07 -17.72 -1.98
CA GLU A 59 -7.75 -18.26 -1.67
C GLU A 59 -6.69 -17.14 -1.59
N ASP A 60 -6.72 -16.18 -2.51
CA ASP A 60 -5.85 -14.99 -2.44
C ASP A 60 -6.14 -14.17 -1.20
N ALA A 61 -7.42 -13.86 -0.93
CA ALA A 61 -7.82 -13.09 0.25
C ALA A 61 -7.37 -13.79 1.55
N ALA A 62 -7.56 -15.12 1.64
CA ALA A 62 -7.11 -15.90 2.79
C ALA A 62 -5.58 -15.90 2.94
N MET A 63 -4.83 -16.02 1.83
CA MET A 63 -3.37 -15.95 1.84
C MET A 63 -2.87 -14.57 2.32
N LEU A 64 -3.46 -13.49 1.82
CA LEU A 64 -3.12 -12.11 2.24
C LEU A 64 -3.41 -11.89 3.72
N ALA A 65 -4.53 -12.39 4.22
CA ALA A 65 -4.88 -12.35 5.65
C ALA A 65 -3.84 -13.10 6.51
N ARG A 66 -3.49 -14.35 6.14
CA ARG A 66 -2.48 -15.14 6.85
C ARG A 66 -1.10 -14.46 6.86
N ARG A 67 -0.75 -13.78 5.77
CA ARG A 67 0.51 -13.00 5.65
C ARG A 67 0.46 -11.67 6.39
N GLY A 68 -0.67 -11.30 6.99
CA GLY A 68 -0.87 -10.09 7.78
C GLY A 68 -0.99 -8.82 6.93
N LEU A 69 -1.45 -8.94 5.69
CA LEU A 69 -1.58 -7.83 4.74
C LEU A 69 -2.97 -7.25 4.74
N GLY A 70 -3.04 -5.92 4.84
CA GLY A 70 -4.25 -5.13 4.63
C GLY A 70 -4.04 -4.07 3.56
N PHE A 71 -5.14 -3.54 3.03
CA PHE A 71 -5.13 -2.61 1.91
C PHE A 71 -6.14 -1.48 2.12
N THR A 72 -5.71 -0.26 1.82
CA THR A 72 -6.56 0.93 1.78
C THR A 72 -5.99 1.95 0.79
N ASN A 73 -6.58 3.13 0.70
CA ASN A 73 -6.06 4.25 -0.07
C ASN A 73 -6.03 5.53 0.77
N VAL A 74 -5.14 6.46 0.43
CA VAL A 74 -5.15 7.80 1.04
C VAL A 74 -6.46 8.52 0.72
N VAL A 75 -6.92 8.48 -0.53
CA VAL A 75 -8.16 9.13 -0.96
C VAL A 75 -9.16 8.09 -1.43
N ALA A 76 -10.38 8.15 -0.90
CA ALA A 76 -11.44 7.19 -1.22
C ALA A 76 -12.03 7.37 -2.63
N ARG A 77 -12.02 8.59 -3.17
CA ARG A 77 -12.64 8.89 -4.47
C ARG A 77 -11.91 8.20 -5.62
N ALA A 78 -12.66 7.44 -6.42
CA ALA A 78 -12.14 6.83 -7.63
C ALA A 78 -11.91 7.89 -8.74
N THR A 79 -10.78 7.79 -9.44
CA THR A 79 -10.46 8.64 -10.60
C THR A 79 -9.83 7.85 -11.73
N ALA A 80 -9.80 8.41 -12.95
CA ALA A 80 -9.08 7.77 -14.05
C ALA A 80 -7.56 7.94 -13.88
N VAL A 81 -7.13 9.12 -13.46
CA VAL A 81 -5.73 9.41 -13.09
C VAL A 81 -5.64 10.14 -11.74
N ALA A 82 -4.55 9.88 -10.99
CA ALA A 82 -4.34 10.47 -9.67
C ALA A 82 -4.15 11.99 -9.69
N SER A 83 -3.80 12.60 -10.83
CA SER A 83 -3.65 14.06 -10.96
C SER A 83 -4.98 14.82 -10.91
N GLU A 84 -6.11 14.13 -10.98
CA GLU A 84 -7.45 14.71 -10.78
C GLU A 84 -7.78 14.96 -9.29
N LEU A 85 -6.92 14.51 -8.38
CA LEU A 85 -7.10 14.71 -6.94
C LEU A 85 -6.53 16.06 -6.51
N THR A 86 -7.30 16.77 -5.70
CA THR A 86 -6.88 18.03 -5.10
C THR A 86 -5.97 17.80 -3.89
N ARG A 87 -5.17 18.82 -3.53
CA ARG A 87 -4.35 18.76 -2.31
C ARG A 87 -5.19 18.64 -1.04
N GLU A 88 -6.39 19.20 -1.05
CA GLU A 88 -7.31 19.12 0.08
C GLU A 88 -7.79 17.69 0.29
N GLU A 89 -8.19 16.99 -0.77
CA GLU A 89 -8.56 15.57 -0.70
C GLU A 89 -7.42 14.71 -0.14
N PHE A 90 -6.19 14.97 -0.56
CA PHE A 90 -5.03 14.29 0.02
C PHE A 90 -4.86 14.54 1.51
N ARG A 91 -5.03 15.80 1.96
CA ARG A 91 -4.87 16.15 3.38
C ARG A 91 -5.98 15.57 4.25
N THR A 92 -7.23 15.69 3.79
CA THR A 92 -8.39 15.10 4.46
C THR A 92 -8.26 13.58 4.53
N GLY A 93 -7.87 12.95 3.42
CA GLY A 93 -7.61 11.51 3.36
C GLY A 93 -6.45 11.07 4.26
N GLY A 94 -5.36 11.83 4.29
CA GLY A 94 -4.23 11.59 5.19
C GLY A 94 -4.61 11.65 6.67
N ALA A 95 -5.40 12.66 7.07
CA ALA A 95 -5.90 12.78 8.44
C ALA A 95 -6.84 11.61 8.80
N ALA A 96 -7.75 11.23 7.91
CA ALA A 96 -8.64 10.09 8.13
C ALA A 96 -7.86 8.76 8.27
N LEU A 97 -6.83 8.57 7.44
CA LEU A 97 -5.95 7.41 7.51
C LEU A 97 -5.17 7.37 8.84
N GLU A 98 -4.65 8.51 9.31
CA GLU A 98 -4.00 8.58 10.62
C GLU A 98 -4.94 8.18 11.75
N SER A 99 -6.17 8.71 11.75
CA SER A 99 -7.19 8.34 12.75
C SER A 99 -7.53 6.87 12.70
N ALA A 100 -7.79 6.31 11.52
CA ALA A 100 -8.13 4.90 11.35
C ALA A 100 -7.00 3.97 11.82
N VAL A 101 -5.75 4.30 11.48
CA VAL A 101 -4.58 3.53 11.94
C VAL A 101 -4.41 3.63 13.46
N ALA A 102 -4.55 4.82 14.04
CA ALA A 102 -4.44 5.02 15.48
C ALA A 102 -5.51 4.22 16.24
N GLU A 103 -6.74 4.23 15.75
CA GLU A 103 -7.86 3.48 16.32
C GLU A 103 -7.60 1.97 16.31
N GLN A 104 -7.20 1.41 15.16
CA GLN A 104 -6.89 -0.02 15.09
C GLN A 104 -5.71 -0.39 15.99
N ARG A 105 -4.70 0.48 16.11
CA ARG A 105 -3.55 0.24 16.99
C ARG A 105 -3.96 0.23 18.46
N ALA A 106 -4.82 1.16 18.87
CA ALA A 106 -5.35 1.20 20.23
C ALA A 106 -6.23 -0.02 20.53
N ALA A 107 -7.07 -0.43 19.59
CA ALA A 107 -8.03 -1.52 19.78
C ALA A 107 -7.38 -2.92 19.71
N ARG A 108 -6.39 -3.11 18.82
CA ARG A 108 -5.90 -4.45 18.42
C ARG A 108 -4.38 -4.57 18.31
N GLY A 109 -3.63 -3.49 18.55
CA GLY A 109 -2.16 -3.47 18.49
C GLY A 109 -1.57 -3.40 17.07
N GLY A 110 -2.39 -3.30 16.02
CA GLY A 110 -1.98 -3.24 14.62
C GLY A 110 -2.72 -2.13 13.84
N PRO A 111 -2.25 -1.71 12.66
CA PRO A 111 -1.08 -2.21 11.93
C PRO A 111 0.24 -1.80 12.59
N GLN A 112 1.26 -2.64 12.47
CA GLN A 112 2.62 -2.36 12.96
C GLN A 112 3.39 -1.46 11.98
N ILE A 113 3.17 -1.69 10.69
CA ILE A 113 3.79 -0.94 9.60
C ILE A 113 2.72 -0.43 8.64
N VAL A 114 2.87 0.82 8.20
CA VAL A 114 2.10 1.40 7.08
C VAL A 114 3.06 1.61 5.90
N MET A 115 2.73 1.04 4.74
CA MET A 115 3.50 1.18 3.50
C MET A 115 2.71 1.99 2.46
N VAL A 116 3.12 3.23 2.23
CA VAL A 116 2.48 4.12 1.24
C VAL A 116 3.13 3.95 -0.14
N ALA A 117 2.35 3.51 -1.12
CA ALA A 117 2.79 3.27 -2.49
C ALA A 117 2.69 4.55 -3.34
N GLY A 118 3.67 5.44 -3.17
CA GLY A 118 3.79 6.67 -3.95
C GLY A 118 4.22 7.88 -3.13
N ILE A 119 5.45 8.34 -3.36
CA ILE A 119 6.04 9.46 -2.61
C ILE A 119 5.28 10.79 -2.78
N GLY A 120 4.72 11.07 -3.96
CA GLY A 120 3.96 12.30 -4.20
C GLY A 120 2.67 12.40 -3.36
N ALA A 121 1.94 11.29 -3.24
CA ALA A 121 0.75 11.22 -2.40
C ALA A 121 1.11 11.41 -0.93
N TYR A 122 2.14 10.69 -0.44
CA TYR A 122 2.62 10.84 0.92
C TYR A 122 3.03 12.28 1.26
N ARG A 123 3.83 12.91 0.40
CA ARG A 123 4.30 14.30 0.60
C ARG A 123 3.13 15.27 0.73
N THR A 124 2.09 15.11 -0.10
CA THR A 124 0.92 15.98 -0.10
C THR A 124 0.03 15.73 1.11
N ALA A 125 -0.32 14.47 1.37
CA ALA A 125 -1.24 14.08 2.42
C ALA A 125 -0.74 14.45 3.82
N PHE A 126 0.54 14.23 4.09
CA PHE A 126 1.14 14.45 5.41
C PHE A 126 1.97 15.73 5.50
N SER A 127 1.88 16.61 4.51
CA SER A 127 2.63 17.88 4.43
C SER A 127 4.15 17.70 4.68
N ARG A 128 4.74 16.67 4.06
CA ARG A 128 6.17 16.32 4.18
C ARG A 128 6.92 16.52 2.85
N PRO A 129 7.06 17.74 2.31
CA PRO A 129 7.57 17.98 0.95
C PRO A 129 8.98 17.43 0.68
N LYS A 130 9.80 17.29 1.72
CA LYS A 130 11.18 16.79 1.63
C LYS A 130 11.31 15.28 1.83
N ALA A 131 10.23 14.55 2.12
CA ALA A 131 10.26 13.09 2.32
C ALA A 131 10.93 12.37 1.14
N ARG A 132 11.61 11.25 1.42
CA ARG A 132 12.25 10.37 0.43
C ARG A 132 11.65 8.97 0.51
N VAL A 133 11.84 8.15 -0.51
CA VAL A 133 11.48 6.72 -0.47
C VAL A 133 12.30 6.04 0.64
N GLY A 134 11.68 5.07 1.34
CA GLY A 134 12.24 4.35 2.48
C GLY A 134 11.44 4.56 3.77
N ARG A 135 12.05 4.23 4.91
CA ARG A 135 11.49 4.47 6.24
C ARG A 135 11.39 5.96 6.53
N GLN A 136 10.29 6.38 7.13
CA GLN A 136 10.05 7.76 7.53
C GLN A 136 10.23 7.94 9.04
N GLU A 137 10.61 9.15 9.45
CA GLU A 137 10.56 9.57 10.86
C GLU A 137 9.11 9.74 11.35
N HIS A 138 8.23 10.16 10.45
CA HIS A 138 6.82 10.38 10.73
C HIS A 138 6.05 9.05 10.77
N SER A 139 5.39 8.77 11.89
CA SER A 139 4.49 7.62 12.07
C SER A 139 3.05 7.97 11.74
N ILE A 140 2.41 7.24 10.82
CA ILE A 140 0.97 7.37 10.55
C ILE A 140 0.21 6.64 11.65
N GLY A 141 -0.59 7.35 12.43
CA GLY A 141 -1.38 6.77 13.53
C GLY A 141 -0.55 6.00 14.56
N GLY A 142 0.75 6.31 14.69
CA GLY A 142 1.69 5.61 15.58
C GLY A 142 2.26 4.29 15.01
N ALA A 143 1.96 3.93 13.76
CA ALA A 143 2.62 2.82 13.05
C ALA A 143 3.97 3.28 12.45
N GLU A 144 4.93 2.37 12.32
CA GLU A 144 6.15 2.66 11.57
C GLU A 144 5.80 2.88 10.09
N THR A 145 6.21 4.00 9.51
CA THR A 145 5.82 4.34 8.13
C THR A 145 6.95 4.12 7.15
N TRP A 146 6.63 3.47 6.05
CA TRP A 146 7.48 3.33 4.88
C TRP A 146 6.80 3.93 3.66
N VAL A 147 7.59 4.57 2.80
CA VAL A 147 7.12 5.06 1.51
C VAL A 147 7.90 4.35 0.43
N VAL A 148 7.17 3.72 -0.49
CA VAL A 148 7.75 2.97 -1.61
C VAL A 148 7.40 3.67 -2.94
N PRO A 149 8.14 3.39 -4.03
CA PRO A 149 7.78 3.95 -5.33
C PRO A 149 6.38 3.52 -5.79
N ASN A 150 5.76 4.34 -6.64
CA ASN A 150 4.42 4.05 -7.17
C ASN A 150 4.50 2.90 -8.20
N PRO A 151 3.71 1.82 -8.04
CA PRO A 151 3.73 0.66 -8.95
C PRO A 151 3.01 0.85 -10.29
N SER A 152 2.38 2.01 -10.52
CA SER A 152 1.71 2.31 -11.78
C SER A 152 2.63 2.05 -12.99
N GLY A 153 2.09 1.46 -14.06
CA GLY A 153 2.79 1.30 -15.33
C GLY A 153 3.25 2.63 -15.96
N LEU A 154 2.64 3.75 -15.57
CA LEU A 154 3.05 5.09 -16.00
C LEU A 154 4.37 5.57 -15.37
N ASN A 155 4.83 4.92 -14.29
CA ASN A 155 6.08 5.26 -13.64
C ASN A 155 7.26 4.55 -14.33
N ALA A 156 7.82 5.19 -15.36
CA ALA A 156 8.89 4.63 -16.18
C ALA A 156 10.23 4.40 -15.46
N HIS A 157 10.42 4.97 -14.26
CA HIS A 157 11.65 4.82 -13.48
C HIS A 157 11.70 3.54 -12.65
N GLU A 158 10.59 2.82 -12.56
CA GLU A 158 10.49 1.62 -11.75
C GLU A 158 10.27 0.39 -12.62
N THR A 159 10.88 -0.73 -12.24
CA THR A 159 10.64 -2.06 -12.80
C THR A 159 9.91 -2.94 -11.77
N VAL A 160 9.58 -4.18 -12.13
CA VAL A 160 9.09 -5.15 -11.13
C VAL A 160 10.17 -5.39 -10.06
N ASP A 161 11.43 -5.53 -10.46
CA ASP A 161 12.54 -5.83 -9.54
C ASP A 161 12.87 -4.67 -8.60
N SER A 162 12.82 -3.42 -9.07
CA SER A 162 13.07 -2.26 -8.19
C SER A 162 11.99 -2.14 -7.11
N LEU A 163 10.72 -2.36 -7.49
CA LEU A 163 9.60 -2.40 -6.55
C LEU A 163 9.71 -3.60 -5.60
N ALA A 164 10.02 -4.78 -6.12
CA ALA A 164 10.16 -6.00 -5.32
C ALA A 164 11.23 -5.83 -4.23
N ARG A 165 12.37 -5.22 -4.55
CA ARG A 165 13.42 -4.90 -3.56
C ARG A 165 12.91 -3.96 -2.46
N ALA A 166 12.13 -2.94 -2.81
CA ALA A 166 11.53 -2.03 -1.82
C ALA A 166 10.50 -2.76 -0.95
N TYR A 167 9.63 -3.58 -1.53
CA TYR A 167 8.59 -4.31 -0.81
C TYR A 167 9.19 -5.37 0.13
N ALA A 168 10.19 -6.11 -0.35
CA ALA A 168 10.93 -7.09 0.46
C ALA A 168 11.60 -6.43 1.67
N GLN A 169 12.14 -5.22 1.53
CA GLN A 169 12.72 -4.49 2.65
C GLN A 169 11.69 -4.16 3.74
N VAL A 170 10.50 -3.70 3.34
CA VAL A 170 9.40 -3.41 4.27
C VAL A 170 8.90 -4.69 4.96
N TYR A 171 8.71 -5.77 4.19
CA TYR A 171 8.21 -7.02 4.76
C TYR A 171 9.22 -7.71 5.67
N ALA A 172 10.52 -7.68 5.32
CA ALA A 172 11.61 -8.14 6.18
C ALA A 172 11.61 -7.40 7.52
N ARG A 173 11.37 -6.08 7.51
CA ARG A 173 11.25 -5.26 8.72
C ARG A 173 10.09 -5.71 9.61
N LEU A 174 8.98 -6.18 9.02
CA LEU A 174 7.81 -6.70 9.73
C LEU A 174 8.05 -8.10 10.34
N THR A 175 8.66 -9.00 9.59
CA THR A 175 8.81 -10.41 9.97
C THR A 175 10.08 -10.70 10.77
N GLY A 176 11.04 -9.76 10.77
CA GLY A 176 12.37 -9.99 11.32
C GLY A 176 13.23 -10.93 10.46
N MET A 177 12.77 -11.26 9.24
CA MET A 177 13.55 -12.10 8.33
C MET A 177 14.72 -11.32 7.72
N PRO A 178 15.91 -11.94 7.59
CA PRO A 178 17.01 -11.33 6.85
C PRO A 178 16.62 -11.17 5.38
N ARG A 179 17.14 -10.11 4.75
CA ARG A 179 16.90 -9.81 3.32
C ARG A 179 17.35 -11.02 2.48
N PRO A 180 16.56 -11.49 1.49
CA PRO A 180 17.08 -12.49 0.56
C PRO A 180 18.36 -11.94 -0.10
N ALA A 181 19.40 -12.78 -0.13
CA ALA A 181 20.63 -12.47 -0.84
C ALA A 181 20.27 -12.25 -2.32
N GLY A 182 20.67 -11.10 -2.85
CA GLY A 182 20.50 -10.80 -4.27
C GLY A 182 21.59 -11.44 -5.10
#